data_AF-S4PW85-F1
#
_entry.id   AF-S4PW85-F1
#
_cell.length_a   1.000
_cell.length_b   1.000
_cell.length_c   1.000
_cell.angle_alpha   90.00
_cell.angle_beta   90.00
_cell.angle_gamma   90.00
#
_symmetry.space_group_name_H-M   'P 1'
#
loop_
_entity.id
_entity.type
_entity.pdbx_description
1 polymer ?
#
loop_
_entity_poly.entity_id
_entity_poly.type
_entity_poly.pdbx_seq_one_letter_code
_entity_poly.pdbx_strand_id
1 'polypeptide(L)'
;MKRLKFLDLNVSKYEEKITDKYLLTYEDAREVFICCQRWLNIAKDYYKPDTLASDHIELVQDWSQSYAYLAFFEEDDERRAKMYKRRVDMLEDLLKELNPTYYLLYCRQLWYELGQVYSEIL
;
A
#
# COMPACT_ATOMS: atom_id res chain seq x y z
N MET A 1 15.80 23.66 -13.60
CA MET A 1 15.62 22.32 -14.21
C MET A 1 14.82 22.48 -15.49
N LYS A 2 15.26 21.89 -16.61
CA LYS A 2 14.54 21.93 -17.89
C LYS A 2 13.42 20.88 -17.83
N ARG A 3 12.15 21.28 -17.99
CA ARG A 3 11.03 20.32 -18.09
C ARG A 3 11.15 19.57 -19.41
N LEU A 4 11.55 18.31 -19.36
CA LEU A 4 11.48 17.40 -20.51
C LEU A 4 10.00 17.03 -20.67
N LYS A 5 9.41 17.37 -21.83
CA LYS A 5 8.01 17.02 -22.15
C LYS A 5 8.01 16.11 -23.36
N PHE A 6 7.21 15.04 -23.30
CA PHE A 6 6.88 14.24 -24.47
C PHE A 6 5.76 14.96 -25.23
N LEU A 7 6.10 15.68 -26.30
CA LEU A 7 5.15 16.53 -27.03
C LEU A 7 4.01 15.73 -27.67
N ASP A 8 4.30 14.50 -28.11
CA ASP A 8 3.36 13.64 -28.82
C ASP A 8 2.59 12.68 -27.89
N LEU A 9 2.87 12.70 -26.58
CA LEU A 9 2.24 11.81 -25.61
C LEU A 9 1.57 12.63 -24.49
N ASN A 10 0.24 12.73 -24.54
CA ASN A 10 -0.52 13.37 -23.48
C ASN A 10 -0.69 12.43 -22.28
N VAL A 11 0.17 12.61 -21.27
CA VAL A 11 0.16 11.87 -20.01
C VAL A 11 -0.41 12.67 -18.83
N SER A 12 -0.95 13.87 -19.06
CA SER A 12 -1.39 14.78 -17.99
C SER A 12 -2.40 14.13 -17.03
N LYS A 13 -3.29 13.27 -17.55
CA LYS A 13 -4.26 12.48 -16.78
C LYS A 13 -3.64 11.56 -15.71
N TYR A 14 -2.37 11.19 -15.89
CA TYR A 14 -1.63 10.30 -15.00
C TYR A 14 -0.61 11.07 -14.16
N GLU A 15 0.12 12.02 -14.76
CA GLU A 15 1.13 12.84 -14.09
C GLU A 15 0.53 13.67 -12.94
N GLU A 16 -0.70 14.18 -13.09
CA GLU A 16 -1.33 15.03 -12.07
C GLU A 16 -1.76 14.26 -10.81
N LYS A 17 -1.82 12.93 -10.87
CA LYS A 17 -2.30 12.08 -9.76
C LYS A 17 -1.23 11.73 -8.74
N ILE A 18 0.04 11.78 -9.14
CA ILE A 18 1.19 11.51 -8.28
C ILE A 18 2.10 12.73 -8.39
N THR A 19 2.11 13.53 -7.33
CA THR A 19 2.86 14.78 -7.29
C THR A 19 4.37 14.54 -7.17
N ASP A 20 5.16 15.43 -7.76
CA ASP A 20 6.63 15.50 -7.59
C ASP A 20 7.04 16.32 -6.35
N LYS A 21 6.05 16.77 -5.56
CA LYS A 21 6.24 17.56 -4.34
C LYS A 21 5.96 16.73 -3.09
N TYR A 22 6.45 17.22 -1.95
CA TYR A 22 6.10 16.65 -0.64
C TYR A 22 4.61 16.78 -0.35
N LEU A 23 4.08 15.74 0.32
CA LEU A 23 2.75 15.72 0.89
C LEU A 23 2.84 16.30 2.30
N LEU A 24 2.06 17.35 2.59
CA LEU A 24 2.17 18.08 3.86
C LEU A 24 0.89 17.98 4.72
N THR A 25 -0.22 17.58 4.11
CA THR A 25 -1.52 17.47 4.77
C THR A 25 -2.11 16.08 4.58
N TYR A 26 -3.10 15.74 5.41
CA TYR A 26 -3.88 14.54 5.23
C TYR A 26 -4.58 14.52 3.87
N GLU A 27 -5.11 15.65 3.42
CA GLU A 27 -5.78 15.78 2.13
C GLU A 27 -4.81 15.46 0.97
N ASP A 28 -3.58 15.96 1.02
CA ASP A 28 -2.55 15.63 0.01
C ASP A 28 -2.26 14.12 0.00
N ALA A 29 -2.08 13.53 1.18
CA ALA A 29 -1.80 12.10 1.33
C ALA A 29 -2.97 11.23 0.89
N ARG A 30 -4.21 11.67 1.15
CA ARG A 30 -5.42 10.97 0.79
C ARG A 30 -5.60 10.87 -0.72
N GLU A 31 -5.30 11.92 -1.49
CA GLU A 31 -5.40 11.87 -2.96
C GLU A 31 -4.41 10.86 -3.55
N VAL A 32 -3.17 10.84 -3.04
CA VAL A 32 -2.17 9.83 -3.43
C VAL A 32 -2.63 8.43 -3.01
N PHE A 33 -3.15 8.27 -1.79
CA PHE A 33 -3.68 7.01 -1.31
C PHE A 33 -4.80 6.48 -2.22
N ILE A 34 -5.78 7.32 -2.61
CA ILE A 34 -6.87 6.94 -3.52
C ILE A 34 -6.31 6.50 -4.88
N CYS A 35 -5.27 7.19 -5.39
CA CYS A 35 -4.59 6.79 -6.61
C CYS A 35 -3.93 5.39 -6.46
N CYS A 36 -3.21 5.15 -5.37
CA CYS A 36 -2.63 3.85 -5.06
C CYS A 36 -3.71 2.76 -4.97
N GLN A 37 -4.79 2.99 -4.22
CA GLN A 37 -5.91 2.06 -4.10
C GLN A 37 -6.46 1.66 -5.47
N ARG A 38 -6.65 2.62 -6.38
CA ARG A 38 -7.14 2.34 -7.73
C ARG A 38 -6.22 1.38 -8.48
N TRP A 39 -4.91 1.61 -8.46
CA TRP A 39 -3.96 0.78 -9.20
C TRP A 39 -3.76 -0.59 -8.54
N LEU A 40 -3.70 -0.65 -7.21
CA LEU A 40 -3.61 -1.89 -6.45
C LEU A 40 -4.83 -2.79 -6.70
N ASN A 41 -6.03 -2.22 -6.79
CA ASN A 41 -7.23 -2.99 -7.14
C ASN A 41 -7.15 -3.59 -8.55
N ILE A 42 -6.69 -2.81 -9.54
CA ILE A 42 -6.50 -3.32 -10.91
C ILE A 42 -5.43 -4.42 -10.94
N ALA A 43 -4.32 -4.21 -10.24
CA ALA A 43 -3.22 -5.17 -10.16
C ALA A 43 -3.67 -6.49 -9.50
N LYS A 44 -4.53 -6.42 -8.47
CA LYS A 44 -5.08 -7.61 -7.78
C LYS A 44 -5.94 -8.48 -8.70
N ASP A 45 -6.45 -7.94 -9.80
CA ASP A 45 -7.16 -8.73 -10.81
C ASP A 45 -6.23 -9.57 -11.69
N TYR A 46 -4.96 -9.18 -11.78
CA TYR A 46 -3.95 -9.89 -12.55
C TYR A 46 -3.05 -10.78 -11.67
N TYR A 47 -2.51 -10.23 -10.58
CA TYR A 47 -1.64 -10.96 -9.65
C TYR A 47 -2.50 -11.74 -8.66
N LYS A 48 -2.70 -13.04 -8.94
CA LYS A 48 -3.48 -13.94 -8.09
C LYS A 48 -2.58 -14.87 -7.27
N PRO A 49 -3.02 -15.30 -6.07
CA PRO A 49 -2.24 -16.21 -5.21
C PRO A 49 -1.85 -17.53 -5.86
N ASP A 50 -2.68 -18.03 -6.78
CA ASP A 50 -2.53 -19.33 -7.43
C ASP A 50 -1.62 -19.32 -8.67
N THR A 51 -1.31 -18.15 -9.21
CA THR A 51 -0.53 -17.98 -10.45
C THR A 51 0.75 -17.19 -10.23
N LEU A 52 0.65 -16.03 -9.59
CA LEU A 52 1.74 -15.08 -9.35
C LEU A 52 1.82 -14.77 -7.86
N ALA A 53 2.05 -15.82 -7.06
CA ALA A 53 1.97 -15.76 -5.60
C ALA A 53 2.91 -14.71 -4.98
N SER A 54 4.18 -14.67 -5.39
CA SER A 54 5.15 -13.69 -4.89
C SER A 54 4.73 -12.25 -5.19
N ASP A 55 4.33 -11.96 -6.43
CA ASP A 55 3.85 -10.63 -6.79
C ASP A 55 2.56 -10.28 -6.05
N HIS A 56 1.67 -11.26 -5.82
CA HIS A 56 0.46 -11.06 -5.03
C HIS A 56 0.77 -10.69 -3.57
N ILE A 57 1.76 -11.35 -2.96
CA ILE A 57 2.20 -11.05 -1.59
C ILE A 57 2.72 -9.62 -1.52
N GLU A 58 3.63 -9.25 -2.42
CA GLU A 58 4.21 -7.90 -2.48
C GLU A 58 3.12 -6.84 -2.72
N LEU A 59 2.16 -7.12 -3.59
CA LEU A 59 1.01 -6.25 -3.83
C LEU A 59 0.18 -6.00 -2.56
N VAL A 60 -0.07 -7.03 -1.76
CA VAL A 60 -0.81 -6.89 -0.49
C VAL A 60 0.02 -6.11 0.54
N GLN A 61 1.35 -6.29 0.57
CA GLN A 61 2.24 -5.50 1.41
C GLN A 61 2.24 -4.03 1.00
N ASP A 62 2.37 -3.70 -0.30
CA ASP A 62 2.26 -2.33 -0.81
C ASP A 62 0.93 -1.68 -0.42
N TRP A 63 -0.16 -2.47 -0.46
CA TRP A 63 -1.46 -2.01 -0.01
C TRP A 63 -1.47 -1.73 1.49
N SER A 64 -0.96 -2.64 2.34
CA SER A 64 -0.81 -2.39 3.78
C SER A 64 0.01 -1.12 4.06
N GLN A 65 1.13 -0.94 3.37
CA GLN A 65 2.00 0.22 3.55
C GLN A 65 1.35 1.52 3.11
N SER A 66 0.51 1.50 2.06
CA SER A 66 -0.27 2.70 1.68
C SER A 66 -1.16 3.21 2.81
N TYR A 67 -1.73 2.32 3.63
CA TYR A 67 -2.47 2.71 4.83
C TYR A 67 -1.55 3.27 5.92
N ALA A 68 -0.35 2.72 6.08
CA ALA A 68 0.64 3.23 7.03
C ALA A 68 1.01 4.69 6.72
N TYR A 69 1.26 4.97 5.44
CA TYR A 69 1.60 6.32 4.98
C TYR A 69 0.43 7.30 5.14
N LEU A 70 -0.82 6.87 4.92
CA LEU A 70 -1.97 7.73 5.18
C LEU A 70 -2.19 7.97 6.68
N ALA A 71 -2.05 6.93 7.49
CA ALA A 71 -2.23 6.98 8.94
C ALA A 71 -1.26 7.96 9.62
N PHE A 72 -0.07 8.15 9.08
CA PHE A 72 0.89 9.15 9.54
C PHE A 72 0.33 10.58 9.57
N PHE A 73 -0.54 10.93 8.63
CA PHE A 73 -1.15 12.27 8.53
C PHE A 73 -2.52 12.36 9.24
N GLU A 74 -3.06 11.25 9.76
CA GLU A 74 -4.38 11.22 10.38
C GLU A 74 -4.29 11.66 11.85
N GLU A 75 -4.96 12.77 12.19
CA GLU A 75 -5.00 13.31 13.55
C GLU A 75 -6.10 12.67 14.40
N ASP A 76 -7.15 12.12 13.78
CA ASP A 76 -8.22 11.42 14.49
C ASP A 76 -7.79 10.00 14.88
N ASP A 77 -7.60 9.79 16.18
CA ASP A 77 -7.13 8.52 16.74
C ASP A 77 -8.03 7.32 16.36
N GLU A 78 -9.35 7.53 16.27
CA GLU A 78 -10.29 6.45 15.94
C GLU A 78 -10.15 6.04 14.46
N ARG A 79 -10.01 7.00 13.56
CA ARG A 79 -9.74 6.75 12.14
C ARG A 79 -8.38 6.11 11.94
N ARG A 80 -7.35 6.60 12.65
CA ARG A 80 -5.99 6.04 12.57
C ARG A 80 -5.97 4.59 13.06
N ALA A 81 -6.63 4.29 14.17
CA ALA A 81 -6.78 2.92 14.68
C ALA A 81 -7.50 2.00 13.68
N LYS A 82 -8.54 2.49 12.99
CA LYS A 82 -9.22 1.73 11.91
C LYS A 82 -8.28 1.41 10.74
N MET A 83 -7.40 2.34 10.37
CA MET A 83 -6.40 2.10 9.32
C MET A 83 -5.40 1.00 9.75
N TYR A 84 -4.89 1.05 10.97
CA TYR A 84 -4.01 0.01 11.49
C TYR A 84 -4.71 -1.34 11.61
N LYS A 85 -5.96 -1.36 12.07
CA LYS A 85 -6.77 -2.59 12.10
C LYS A 85 -6.93 -3.20 10.71
N ARG A 86 -7.15 -2.36 9.69
CA ARG A 86 -7.24 -2.81 8.29
C ARG A 86 -5.94 -3.44 7.81
N ARG A 87 -4.78 -2.87 8.18
CA ARG A 87 -3.46 -3.46 7.88
C ARG A 87 -3.29 -4.82 8.56
N VAL A 88 -3.64 -4.92 9.85
CA VAL A 88 -3.61 -6.19 10.58
C VAL A 88 -4.43 -7.25 9.86
N ASP A 89 -5.70 -6.95 9.53
CA ASP A 89 -6.59 -7.91 8.85
C ASP A 89 -5.97 -8.41 7.54
N MET A 90 -5.43 -7.49 6.73
CA MET A 90 -4.82 -7.82 5.44
C MET A 90 -3.61 -8.75 5.58
N LEU A 91 -2.71 -8.45 6.52
CA LEU A 91 -1.48 -9.21 6.71
C LEU A 91 -1.76 -10.57 7.37
N GLU A 92 -2.69 -10.63 8.33
CA GLU A 92 -3.12 -11.89 8.95
C GLU A 92 -3.82 -12.80 7.94
N ASP A 93 -4.72 -12.26 7.11
CA ASP A 93 -5.41 -13.05 6.10
C ASP A 93 -4.43 -13.59 5.05
N LEU A 94 -3.47 -12.77 4.60
CA LEU A 94 -2.42 -13.24 3.70
C LEU A 94 -1.58 -14.37 4.32
N LEU A 95 -1.16 -14.23 5.58
CA LEU A 95 -0.37 -15.26 6.27
C LEU A 95 -1.12 -16.60 6.42
N LYS A 96 -2.45 -16.59 6.51
CA LYS A 96 -3.26 -17.82 6.55
C LYS A 96 -3.24 -18.58 5.21
N GLU A 97 -3.05 -17.87 4.11
CA GLU A 97 -3.01 -18.44 2.76
C GLU A 97 -1.61 -18.95 2.37
N LEU A 98 -0.55 -18.43 3.00
CA LEU A 98 0.82 -18.76 2.66
C LEU A 98 1.29 -20.08 3.25
N ASN A 99 2.01 -20.86 2.45
CA ASN A 99 2.76 -22.01 2.93
C ASN A 99 4.16 -21.58 3.42
N PRO A 100 4.45 -21.65 4.73
CA PRO A 100 5.72 -21.16 5.28
C PRO A 100 6.95 -21.95 4.82
N THR A 101 6.78 -23.18 4.28
CA THR A 101 7.89 -23.96 3.73
C THR A 101 8.43 -23.34 2.44
N TYR A 102 7.54 -22.84 1.58
CA TYR A 102 7.92 -22.27 0.28
C TYR A 102 8.13 -20.75 0.35
N TYR A 103 7.40 -20.05 1.22
CA TYR A 103 7.39 -18.59 1.29
C TYR A 103 7.95 -18.04 2.61
N LEU A 104 8.84 -18.78 3.28
CA LEU A 104 9.37 -18.44 4.61
C LEU A 104 9.88 -16.99 4.72
N LEU A 105 10.58 -16.50 3.68
CA LEU A 105 11.12 -15.14 3.67
C LEU A 105 10.00 -14.09 3.72
N TYR A 106 8.96 -14.27 2.91
CA TYR A 106 7.78 -13.41 2.93
C TYR A 106 7.04 -13.51 4.26
N CYS A 107 6.84 -14.72 4.80
CA CYS A 107 6.20 -14.86 6.12
C CYS A 107 6.96 -14.06 7.20
N ARG A 108 8.30 -14.08 7.18
CA ARG A 108 9.12 -13.28 8.12
C ARG A 108 8.93 -11.78 7.95
N GLN A 109 8.86 -11.30 6.71
CA GLN A 109 8.59 -9.89 6.43
C GLN A 109 7.20 -9.49 6.93
N LEU A 110 6.18 -10.31 6.66
CA LEU A 110 4.80 -10.07 7.10
C LEU A 110 4.67 -10.10 8.63
N TRP A 111 5.32 -11.03 9.32
CA TRP A 111 5.33 -11.06 10.79
C TRP A 111 6.02 -9.84 11.39
N TYR A 112 7.13 -9.39 10.78
CA TYR A 112 7.82 -8.18 11.21
C TYR A 112 6.92 -6.96 11.05
N GLU A 113 6.30 -6.79 9.88
CA GLU A 113 5.37 -5.70 9.62
C GLU A 113 4.16 -5.74 10.56
N LEU A 114 3.56 -6.92 10.80
CA LEU A 114 2.49 -7.08 11.79
C LEU A 114 2.92 -6.63 13.19
N GLY A 115 4.12 -7.03 13.62
CA GLY A 115 4.67 -6.60 14.90
C GLY A 115 4.78 -5.08 15.01
N GLN A 116 5.20 -4.40 13.93
CA GLN A 116 5.21 -2.94 13.86
C GLN A 116 3.80 -2.36 13.95
N VAL A 117 2.84 -2.89 13.17
CA VAL A 117 1.45 -2.40 13.17
C VAL A 117 0.82 -2.54 14.55
N TYR A 118 1.01 -3.67 15.23
CA TYR A 118 0.50 -3.85 16.59
C TYR A 118 1.15 -2.90 17.58
N SER A 119 2.44 -2.59 17.42
CA SER A 119 3.12 -1.59 18.25
C SER A 119 2.58 -0.17 18.03
N GLU A 120 2.01 0.14 16.87
CA GLU A 120 1.37 1.44 16.57
C GLU A 120 -0.05 1.56 17.14
N ILE A 121 -0.68 0.43 17.48
CA ILE A 121 -2.04 0.37 18.07
C ILE A 121 -2.02 0.54 19.59
N LEU A 122 -0.93 0.13 20.26
CA LEU A 122 -0.74 0.20 21.71
C LEU A 122 -0.51 1.63 22.20
#